data_AF-A0A2K5ZP17-F1
#
_entry.id   AF-A0A2K5ZP17-F1
#
_cell.length_a   1.000
_cell.length_b   1.000
_cell.length_c   1.000
_cell.angle_alpha   90.00
_cell.angle_beta   90.00
_cell.angle_gamma   90.00
#
_symmetry.space_group_name_H-M   'P 1'
#
loop_
_entity.id
_entity.type
_entity.pdbx_description
1 polymer ?
#
loop_
_entity_poly.entity_id
_entity_poly.type
_entity_poly.pdbx_seq_one_letter_code
_entity_poly.pdbx_strand_id
1 'polypeptide(L)'
;MPPELLCAGRCVSQAGAAQAWHCPPGQGHSVWDAVRMPLGAGTPVDVQRHEDSATEGSHRLILAANRDEFYSRPSKLADFWGNNNEILSGLDMEEGKEGGTWLGISTRGKLAALTNYLQPQLDWQARGRGELVTHFLTTDVDSLSYLKKVSMEGHLYNGFNLIAADLSTAKGDVICYYGNRGEPDPIVLTPGTYGLSNALLETPWRKLCFGKQLFLEAVERSQALPKDVLIANLLDVLNNEEAQLPDPAIEDQGGEYVQPVLSKYAAVCVRCPGYGTRTNTIILVDADGHVTFTERSMMDKDLSRWETRTYEFTLQN
;
A
#
# COMPACT_ATOMS: atom_id res chain seq x y z
N MET A 1 -41.39 9.20 -19.43
CA MET A 1 -40.38 10.13 -18.89
C MET A 1 -40.77 10.46 -17.45
N PRO A 2 -39.80 10.47 -16.51
CA PRO A 2 -39.96 10.62 -15.04
C PRO A 2 -40.11 12.12 -14.66
N PRO A 3 -40.28 12.58 -13.39
CA PRO A 3 -39.72 12.11 -12.10
C PRO A 3 -40.79 12.00 -10.96
N GLU A 4 -40.54 11.63 -9.70
CA GLU A 4 -39.43 11.93 -8.80
C GLU A 4 -39.52 11.03 -7.53
N LEU A 5 -38.38 10.59 -7.03
CA LEU A 5 -38.22 9.96 -5.71
C LEU A 5 -38.54 10.97 -4.61
N LEU A 6 -39.25 10.53 -3.57
CA LEU A 6 -39.17 11.09 -2.22
C LEU A 6 -39.70 10.04 -1.23
N CYS A 7 -38.81 9.34 -0.54
CA CYS A 7 -39.19 8.59 0.65
C CYS A 7 -38.29 9.03 1.81
N ALA A 8 -38.83 9.95 2.61
CA ALA A 8 -38.32 10.31 3.91
C ALA A 8 -38.67 9.20 4.90
N GLY A 9 -37.66 8.43 5.34
CA GLY A 9 -37.82 7.43 6.39
C GLY A 9 -37.73 8.07 7.77
N ARG A 10 -38.88 8.23 8.44
CA ARG A 10 -38.96 8.39 9.90
C ARG A 10 -38.68 7.05 10.59
N CYS A 11 -37.97 7.11 11.71
CA CYS A 11 -37.88 6.07 12.73
C CYS A 11 -39.26 5.53 13.14
N VAL A 12 -39.41 4.20 13.15
CA VAL A 12 -40.27 3.49 14.10
C VAL A 12 -39.48 2.27 14.57
N SER A 13 -39.23 2.20 15.89
CA SER A 13 -38.74 1.04 16.59
C SER A 13 -39.88 0.07 16.88
N GLN A 14 -39.70 -1.22 16.60
CA GLN A 14 -40.34 -2.30 17.34
C GLN A 14 -39.52 -3.58 17.22
N ALA A 15 -39.54 -4.34 18.31
CA ALA A 15 -38.56 -5.35 18.70
C ALA A 15 -38.54 -6.60 17.80
N GLY A 16 -37.34 -7.12 17.58
CA GLY A 16 -37.07 -8.41 16.96
C GLY A 16 -35.56 -8.60 16.80
N ALA A 17 -35.04 -9.71 17.31
CA ALA A 17 -33.62 -10.00 17.36
C ALA A 17 -32.94 -9.95 15.97
N ALA A 18 -32.15 -8.91 15.76
CA ALA A 18 -30.96 -8.89 14.94
C ALA A 18 -30.13 -7.71 15.45
N GLN A 19 -28.97 -7.96 16.05
CA GLN A 19 -27.98 -6.88 16.20
C GLN A 19 -27.53 -6.50 14.80
N ALA A 20 -28.26 -5.55 14.22
CA ALA A 20 -27.86 -4.85 13.01
C ALA A 20 -26.58 -4.10 13.35
N TRP A 21 -25.51 -4.51 12.69
CA TRP A 21 -24.20 -3.89 12.75
C TRP A 21 -24.31 -2.40 12.44
N HIS A 22 -24.00 -1.55 13.40
CA HIS A 22 -23.54 -0.20 13.13
C HIS A 22 -22.02 -0.25 13.02
N CYS A 23 -21.56 -0.48 11.79
CA CYS A 23 -20.21 -0.08 11.41
C CYS A 23 -20.22 1.45 11.35
N PRO A 24 -19.38 2.17 12.13
CA PRO A 24 -19.31 3.62 12.04
C PRO A 24 -18.90 4.03 10.61
N PRO A 25 -19.54 5.05 10.01
CA PRO A 25 -19.18 5.52 8.68
C PRO A 25 -17.80 6.18 8.70
N GLY A 26 -16.94 5.75 7.77
CA GLY A 26 -15.63 6.36 7.50
C GLY A 26 -14.46 5.61 8.14
N GLN A 27 -13.48 5.28 7.31
CA GLN A 27 -12.17 4.64 7.59
C GLN A 27 -12.06 3.15 7.36
N GLY A 28 -11.76 2.79 6.12
CA GLY A 28 -11.20 1.49 5.81
C GLY A 28 -9.89 1.28 6.52
N HIS A 29 -9.75 0.09 7.08
CA HIS A 29 -8.46 -0.46 7.47
C HIS A 29 -7.72 -0.92 6.20
N SER A 30 -6.39 -0.99 6.22
CA SER A 30 -5.51 -1.84 5.39
C SER A 30 -4.16 -1.18 5.17
N VAL A 31 -3.15 -1.99 4.94
CA VAL A 31 -2.48 -2.17 3.64
C VAL A 31 -1.44 -3.26 3.90
N TRP A 32 -1.23 -4.16 2.95
CA TRP A 32 -0.13 -5.11 2.96
C TRP A 32 0.81 -4.74 1.81
N ASP A 33 2.04 -4.33 2.13
CA ASP A 33 3.08 -3.95 1.16
C ASP A 33 4.26 -4.92 1.27
N ALA A 34 4.55 -5.68 0.22
CA ALA A 34 5.87 -6.27 0.05
C ALA A 34 6.71 -5.39 -0.86
N VAL A 35 7.89 -5.02 -0.39
CA VAL A 35 8.89 -4.29 -1.18
C VAL A 35 10.16 -5.12 -1.23
N ARG A 36 10.59 -5.49 -2.43
CA ARG A 36 11.91 -6.09 -2.68
C ARG A 36 12.82 -5.09 -3.37
N MET A 37 13.96 -4.86 -2.75
CA MET A 37 15.06 -4.02 -3.23
C MET A 37 16.26 -4.93 -3.58
N PRO A 38 17.03 -4.62 -4.64
CA PRO A 38 18.20 -5.37 -5.06
C PRO A 38 19.37 -5.11 -4.13
N LEU A 39 20.31 -6.05 -4.11
CA LEU A 39 21.61 -5.91 -3.47
C LEU A 39 22.41 -4.78 -4.16
N GLY A 40 22.41 -3.59 -3.57
CA GLY A 40 23.22 -2.45 -4.01
C GLY A 40 24.60 -2.47 -3.36
N ALA A 41 25.64 -2.50 -4.19
CA ALA A 41 27.05 -2.45 -3.80
C ALA A 41 27.45 -1.10 -3.19
N GLY A 42 28.26 -1.14 -2.12
CA GLY A 42 28.83 0.06 -1.51
C GLY A 42 29.75 -0.18 -0.30
N THR A 43 30.98 -0.65 -0.51
CA THR A 43 32.18 -0.24 0.26
C THR A 43 33.44 -0.62 -0.56
N PRO A 44 34.55 0.16 -0.52
CA PRO A 44 35.61 0.08 -1.52
C PRO A 44 36.61 -1.02 -1.15
N VAL A 45 36.73 -2.04 -2.00
CA VAL A 45 37.90 -2.92 -2.03
C VAL A 45 38.20 -3.22 -3.50
N ASP A 46 39.40 -2.85 -3.92
CA ASP A 46 39.98 -3.09 -5.23
C ASP A 46 40.19 -4.60 -5.45
N VAL A 47 39.31 -5.28 -6.19
CA VAL A 47 39.57 -6.57 -6.85
C VAL A 47 38.71 -6.72 -8.10
N GLN A 48 39.36 -6.65 -9.26
CA GLN A 48 39.02 -7.17 -10.60
C GLN A 48 37.54 -7.29 -11.00
N ARG A 49 37.15 -6.40 -11.93
CA ARG A 49 36.02 -6.58 -12.85
C ARG A 49 36.04 -7.99 -13.45
N HIS A 50 34.96 -8.74 -13.24
CA HIS A 50 34.50 -9.68 -14.24
C HIS A 50 33.38 -9.00 -15.03
N GLU A 51 33.69 -8.64 -16.26
CA GLU A 51 32.69 -8.41 -17.31
C GLU A 51 31.91 -9.72 -17.51
N ASP A 52 30.58 -9.68 -17.37
CA ASP A 52 29.60 -10.16 -18.36
C ASP A 52 28.21 -10.46 -17.76
N SER A 53 27.19 -10.01 -18.49
CA SER A 53 25.74 -10.23 -18.36
C SER A 53 24.94 -9.38 -17.36
N ALA A 54 24.61 -8.15 -17.77
CA ALA A 54 23.32 -7.57 -17.40
C ALA A 54 22.22 -8.40 -18.10
N THR A 55 21.44 -9.16 -17.35
CA THR A 55 20.26 -9.84 -17.90
C THR A 55 19.14 -8.82 -18.08
N GLU A 56 18.74 -8.64 -19.34
CA GLU A 56 17.50 -7.98 -19.76
C GLU A 56 16.34 -8.59 -18.94
N GLY A 57 15.71 -7.81 -18.05
CA GLY A 57 14.63 -8.27 -17.18
C GLY A 57 14.87 -8.27 -15.66
N SER A 58 16.02 -7.78 -15.18
CA SER A 58 16.23 -7.62 -13.72
C SER A 58 15.58 -6.33 -13.17
N HIS A 59 14.66 -6.49 -12.21
CA HIS A 59 14.02 -5.37 -11.52
C HIS A 59 14.83 -4.92 -10.29
N ARG A 60 15.12 -3.62 -10.23
CA ARG A 60 15.72 -2.96 -9.06
C ARG A 60 14.68 -2.48 -8.04
N LEU A 61 13.40 -2.57 -8.33
CA LEU A 61 12.35 -2.44 -7.32
C LEU A 61 11.16 -3.28 -7.75
N ILE A 62 10.64 -4.06 -6.81
CA ILE A 62 9.36 -4.74 -6.95
C ILE A 62 8.54 -4.38 -5.72
N LEU A 63 7.43 -3.68 -5.93
CA LEU A 63 6.45 -3.37 -4.90
C LEU A 63 5.12 -4.01 -5.28
N ALA A 64 4.51 -4.72 -4.34
CA ALA A 64 3.17 -5.31 -4.46
C ALA A 64 2.34 -4.91 -3.24
N ALA A 65 1.21 -4.24 -3.48
CA ALA A 65 0.43 -3.57 -2.46
C ALA A 65 -1.06 -3.87 -2.57
N ASN A 66 -1.70 -4.11 -1.43
CA ASN A 66 -3.16 -4.17 -1.28
C ASN A 66 -3.68 -2.94 -0.56
N ARG A 67 -4.64 -2.24 -1.16
CA ARG A 67 -5.54 -1.35 -0.43
C ARG A 67 -6.85 -2.04 -0.14
N ASP A 68 -7.06 -2.42 1.11
CA ASP A 68 -8.37 -2.71 1.67
C ASP A 68 -9.05 -1.44 2.15
N GLU A 69 -10.35 -1.35 1.93
CA GLU A 69 -11.13 -0.16 2.25
C GLU A 69 -12.62 -0.52 2.26
N PHE A 70 -13.46 0.32 2.89
CA PHE A 70 -14.90 0.21 2.74
C PHE A 70 -15.28 0.24 1.28
N TYR A 71 -16.06 -0.72 0.79
CA TYR A 71 -16.49 -0.77 -0.61
C TYR A 71 -17.29 0.48 -1.01
N SER A 72 -17.91 1.16 -0.05
CA SER A 72 -18.65 2.40 -0.28
C SER A 72 -17.79 3.65 -0.45
N ARG A 73 -16.53 3.67 0.02
CA ARG A 73 -15.68 4.87 -0.01
C ARG A 73 -15.34 5.27 -1.44
N PRO A 74 -15.67 6.48 -1.91
CA PRO A 74 -15.36 6.88 -3.27
C PRO A 74 -13.83 7.04 -3.45
N SER A 75 -13.31 6.58 -4.59
CA SER A 75 -11.90 6.75 -4.97
C SER A 75 -11.77 6.83 -6.48
N LYS A 76 -10.82 7.62 -6.97
CA LYS A 76 -10.44 7.65 -8.39
C LYS A 76 -9.43 6.54 -8.66
N LEU A 77 -9.58 5.86 -9.80
CA LEU A 77 -8.57 4.92 -10.33
C LEU A 77 -7.24 5.64 -10.55
N ALA A 78 -6.14 4.88 -10.53
CA ALA A 78 -4.83 5.42 -10.88
C ALA A 78 -4.87 6.12 -12.23
N ASP A 79 -4.30 7.32 -12.26
CA ASP A 79 -4.13 8.15 -13.44
C ASP A 79 -3.03 9.19 -13.15
N PHE A 80 -2.51 9.82 -14.20
CA PHE A 80 -1.55 10.89 -14.02
C PHE A 80 -2.24 12.19 -13.55
N TRP A 81 -1.62 12.87 -12.59
CA TRP A 81 -2.05 14.16 -12.04
C TRP A 81 -0.85 14.97 -11.54
N GLY A 82 -1.12 16.12 -10.93
CA GLY A 82 -0.10 17.04 -10.44
C GLY A 82 0.32 18.05 -11.51
N ASN A 83 1.30 18.88 -11.17
CA ASN A 83 1.85 19.82 -12.15
C ASN A 83 2.52 19.01 -13.27
N ASN A 84 2.20 19.32 -14.52
CA ASN A 84 2.72 18.62 -15.70
C ASN A 84 2.38 17.12 -15.79
N ASN A 85 1.34 16.61 -15.09
CA ASN A 85 0.93 15.20 -15.10
C ASN A 85 2.07 14.24 -14.72
N GLU A 86 2.85 14.60 -13.71
CA GLU A 86 4.05 13.87 -13.30
C GLU A 86 3.80 12.79 -12.24
N ILE A 87 2.64 12.78 -11.57
CA ILE A 87 2.36 11.86 -10.46
C ILE A 87 1.31 10.84 -10.88
N LEU A 88 1.62 9.56 -10.69
CA LEU A 88 0.70 8.45 -10.93
C LEU A 88 0.26 7.83 -9.60
N SER A 89 -1.04 7.94 -9.29
CA SER A 89 -1.65 7.29 -8.13
C SER A 89 -3.17 7.23 -8.25
N GLY A 90 -3.81 6.32 -7.52
CA GLY A 90 -5.22 6.46 -7.18
C GLY A 90 -5.43 7.65 -6.23
N LEU A 91 -6.63 8.20 -6.16
CA LEU A 91 -6.97 9.32 -5.27
C LEU A 91 -8.18 9.01 -4.42
N ASP A 92 -8.12 9.37 -3.14
CA ASP A 92 -9.27 9.38 -2.26
C ASP A 92 -10.23 10.49 -2.68
N MET A 93 -11.52 10.17 -2.73
CA MET A 93 -12.59 11.10 -3.11
C MET A 93 -13.62 11.23 -1.98
N GLU A 94 -13.33 10.70 -0.79
CA GLU A 94 -14.18 10.89 0.39
C GLU A 94 -14.16 12.36 0.82
N GLU A 95 -15.31 12.86 1.24
CA GLU A 95 -15.50 14.25 1.65
C GLU A 95 -14.54 14.63 2.80
N GLY A 96 -13.77 15.70 2.59
CA GLY A 96 -12.74 16.16 3.53
C GLY A 96 -11.44 15.37 3.50
N LYS A 97 -11.29 14.41 2.57
CA LYS A 97 -10.09 13.61 2.33
C LYS A 97 -9.65 13.64 0.86
N GLU A 98 -10.28 14.48 0.04
CA GLU A 98 -10.04 14.55 -1.39
C GLU A 98 -8.58 14.88 -1.70
N GLY A 99 -8.03 14.20 -2.70
CA GLY A 99 -6.63 14.39 -3.12
C GLY A 99 -5.60 13.70 -2.23
N GLY A 100 -6.02 13.06 -1.15
CA GLY A 100 -5.18 12.10 -0.44
C GLY A 100 -4.91 10.85 -1.29
N THR A 101 -3.77 10.20 -1.07
CA THR A 101 -3.48 8.91 -1.71
C THR A 101 -2.81 7.95 -0.73
N TRP A 102 -2.81 6.66 -1.08
CA TRP A 102 -2.24 5.57 -0.27
C TRP A 102 -0.93 5.05 -0.85
N LEU A 103 -0.75 5.13 -2.16
CA LEU A 103 0.42 4.67 -2.89
C LEU A 103 0.52 5.45 -4.19
N GLY A 104 1.71 5.95 -4.49
CA GLY A 104 1.97 6.60 -5.76
C GLY A 104 3.44 6.71 -6.09
N ILE A 105 3.71 7.04 -7.34
CA ILE A 105 5.05 7.29 -7.88
C ILE A 105 5.00 8.50 -8.82
N SER A 106 6.03 9.34 -8.77
CA SER A 106 6.24 10.43 -9.72
C SER A 106 7.24 10.05 -10.80
N THR A 107 7.14 10.68 -11.97
CA THR A 107 8.14 10.56 -13.04
C THR A 107 9.52 11.03 -12.58
N ARG A 108 9.60 11.88 -11.55
CA ARG A 108 10.84 12.34 -10.91
C ARG A 108 11.48 11.32 -9.95
N GLY A 109 10.86 10.14 -9.79
CA GLY A 109 11.39 9.07 -8.95
C GLY A 109 10.98 9.13 -7.48
N LYS A 110 10.11 10.05 -7.06
CA LYS A 110 9.51 10.00 -5.71
C LYS A 110 8.42 8.93 -5.66
N LEU A 111 8.56 7.95 -4.77
CA LEU A 111 7.55 6.93 -4.48
C LEU A 111 7.20 6.97 -3.00
N ALA A 112 5.91 6.86 -2.67
CA ALA A 112 5.49 6.72 -1.28
C ALA A 112 4.31 5.77 -1.14
N ALA A 113 4.29 5.04 -0.03
CA ALA A 113 3.28 4.06 0.33
C ALA A 113 2.91 4.22 1.80
N LEU A 114 1.62 4.14 2.11
CA LEU A 114 1.10 4.29 3.46
C LEU A 114 0.23 3.11 3.86
N THR A 115 0.49 2.57 5.05
CA THR A 115 -0.40 1.61 5.71
C THR A 115 -0.94 2.19 7.01
N ASN A 116 -2.19 1.89 7.33
CA ASN A 116 -2.74 2.24 8.64
C ASN A 116 -2.12 1.34 9.71
N TYR A 117 -1.98 1.81 10.95
CA TYR A 117 -1.66 0.93 12.08
C TYR A 117 -2.96 0.43 12.71
N LEU A 118 -3.08 -0.87 12.97
CA LEU A 118 -4.21 -1.48 13.68
C LEU A 118 -4.16 -1.01 15.13
N GLN A 119 -5.12 -0.16 15.50
CA GLN A 119 -5.28 0.33 16.86
C GLN A 119 -6.77 0.28 17.26
N PRO A 120 -7.11 -0.19 18.47
CA PRO A 120 -8.50 -0.28 18.93
C PRO A 120 -9.20 1.07 19.11
N GLN A 121 -8.44 2.11 19.47
CA GLN A 121 -8.98 3.45 19.73
C GLN A 121 -8.48 4.42 18.67
N LEU A 122 -9.41 5.12 18.02
CA LEU A 122 -9.12 6.16 17.03
C LEU A 122 -9.45 7.53 17.59
N ASP A 123 -8.62 8.51 17.26
CA ASP A 123 -8.93 9.93 17.45
C ASP A 123 -9.66 10.46 16.21
N TRP A 124 -10.89 10.91 16.40
CA TRP A 124 -11.75 11.45 15.33
C TRP A 124 -11.34 12.84 14.87
N GLN A 125 -10.54 13.56 15.67
CA GLN A 125 -10.00 14.88 15.33
C GLN A 125 -8.64 14.77 14.62
N ALA A 126 -8.07 13.57 14.52
CA ALA A 126 -6.79 13.37 13.86
C ALA A 126 -6.86 13.67 12.35
N ARG A 127 -5.73 14.14 11.81
CA ARG A 127 -5.58 14.47 10.40
C ARG A 127 -5.67 13.23 9.50
N GLY A 128 -6.09 13.45 8.25
CA GLY A 128 -6.12 12.39 7.25
C GLY A 128 -4.71 12.00 6.81
N ARG A 129 -4.37 10.71 6.87
CA ARG A 129 -3.01 10.23 6.57
C ARG A 129 -2.64 10.28 5.09
N GLY A 130 -3.63 10.20 4.19
CA GLY A 130 -3.39 10.19 2.75
C GLY A 130 -2.70 11.46 2.23
N GLU A 131 -2.80 12.58 2.94
CA GLU A 131 -2.08 13.82 2.61
C GLU A 131 -0.56 13.66 2.74
N LEU A 132 -0.08 12.78 3.61
CA LEU A 132 1.34 12.53 3.82
C LEU A 132 1.99 11.96 2.55
N VAL A 133 1.27 11.12 1.81
CA VAL A 133 1.74 10.55 0.55
C VAL A 133 1.71 11.61 -0.53
N THR A 134 0.58 12.32 -0.68
CA THR A 134 0.41 13.42 -1.65
C THR A 134 1.48 14.50 -1.49
N HIS A 135 1.76 14.94 -0.27
CA HIS A 135 2.78 15.94 0.01
C HIS A 135 4.19 15.45 -0.33
N PHE A 136 4.52 14.17 -0.09
CA PHE A 136 5.82 13.63 -0.48
C PHE A 136 5.99 13.57 -2.01
N LEU A 137 4.94 13.15 -2.73
CA LEU A 137 5.01 13.02 -4.19
C LEU A 137 5.13 14.38 -4.91
N THR A 138 4.72 15.46 -4.26
CA THR A 138 4.71 16.83 -4.82
C THR A 138 5.90 17.69 -4.37
N THR A 139 6.51 17.39 -3.22
CA THR A 139 7.65 18.16 -2.69
C THR A 139 8.95 17.87 -3.43
N ASP A 140 9.96 18.73 -3.23
CA ASP A 140 11.35 18.51 -3.68
C ASP A 140 12.26 17.98 -2.56
N VAL A 141 11.73 17.86 -1.33
CA VAL A 141 12.47 17.39 -0.16
C VAL A 141 12.79 15.89 -0.28
N ASP A 142 14.01 15.48 0.08
CA ASP A 142 14.41 14.07 0.10
C ASP A 142 13.63 13.25 1.15
N SER A 143 13.51 11.96 0.91
CA SER A 143 12.78 10.96 1.69
C SER A 143 13.11 11.01 3.18
N LEU A 144 14.40 11.02 3.55
CA LEU A 144 14.80 11.02 4.95
C LEU A 144 14.44 12.34 5.65
N SER A 145 14.74 13.48 5.01
CA SER A 145 14.38 14.80 5.54
C SER A 145 12.87 14.97 5.67
N TYR A 146 12.11 14.47 4.70
CA TYR A 146 10.65 14.49 4.72
C TYR A 146 10.11 13.67 5.90
N LEU A 147 10.58 12.43 6.08
CA LEU A 147 10.12 11.59 7.19
C LEU A 147 10.52 12.14 8.56
N LYS A 148 11.66 12.82 8.68
CA LYS A 148 12.04 13.54 9.92
C LYS A 148 11.07 14.67 10.24
N LYS A 149 10.56 15.37 9.22
CA LYS A 149 9.50 16.37 9.42
C LYS A 149 8.20 15.71 9.87
N VAL A 150 7.81 14.62 9.21
CA VAL A 150 6.61 13.85 9.57
C VAL A 150 6.70 13.31 10.99
N SER A 151 7.87 12.88 11.45
CA SER A 151 8.02 12.31 12.80
C SER A 151 7.80 13.34 13.91
N MET A 152 8.18 14.60 13.70
CA MET A 152 7.86 15.69 14.63
C MET A 152 6.35 15.95 14.74
N GLU A 153 5.61 15.71 13.67
CA GLU A 153 4.16 15.92 13.56
C GLU A 153 3.34 14.61 13.72
N GLY A 154 3.99 13.49 14.03
CA GLY A 154 3.37 12.15 14.03
C GLY A 154 2.18 12.00 14.98
N HIS A 155 2.16 12.82 16.05
CA HIS A 155 1.09 12.87 17.05
C HIS A 155 -0.23 13.47 16.52
N LEU A 156 -0.22 14.16 15.38
CA LEU A 156 -1.40 14.75 14.74
C LEU A 156 -2.26 13.71 13.99
N TYR A 157 -1.78 12.47 13.87
CA TYR A 157 -2.40 11.42 13.07
C TYR A 157 -2.72 10.20 13.93
N ASN A 158 -3.80 9.48 13.56
CA ASN A 158 -3.97 8.10 13.98
C ASN A 158 -2.79 7.25 13.47
N GLY A 159 -2.57 6.09 14.09
CA GLY A 159 -1.41 5.25 13.83
C GLY A 159 -1.24 4.92 12.34
N PHE A 160 -0.02 5.00 11.85
CA PHE A 160 0.33 4.78 10.46
C PHE A 160 1.77 4.32 10.31
N ASN A 161 2.04 3.77 9.13
CA ASN A 161 3.37 3.53 8.59
C ASN A 161 3.49 4.24 7.26
N LEU A 162 4.67 4.79 6.97
CA LEU A 162 4.96 5.53 5.76
C LEU A 162 6.32 5.10 5.22
N ILE A 163 6.31 4.61 3.99
CA ILE A 163 7.51 4.41 3.17
C ILE A 163 7.62 5.61 2.24
N ALA A 164 8.82 6.21 2.18
CA ALA A 164 9.16 7.27 1.23
C ALA A 164 10.46 6.91 0.53
N ALA A 165 10.50 7.02 -0.79
CA ALA A 165 11.60 6.62 -1.62
C ALA A 165 11.96 7.71 -2.64
N ASP A 166 13.25 8.00 -2.77
CA ASP A 166 13.80 8.72 -3.91
C ASP A 166 14.52 7.71 -4.80
N LEU A 167 13.96 7.43 -5.96
CA LEU A 167 14.48 6.49 -6.94
C LEU A 167 15.31 7.23 -7.98
N SER A 168 16.58 6.86 -8.14
CA SER A 168 17.47 7.49 -9.13
C SER A 168 18.47 6.51 -9.71
N THR A 169 18.56 6.47 -11.05
CA THR A 169 19.57 5.65 -11.74
C THR A 169 20.97 6.26 -11.63
N ALA A 170 21.07 7.57 -11.38
CA ALA A 170 22.34 8.28 -11.26
C ALA A 170 22.89 8.31 -9.82
N LYS A 171 22.03 8.50 -8.82
CA LYS A 171 22.44 8.67 -7.41
C LYS A 171 22.25 7.41 -6.56
N GLY A 172 21.60 6.38 -7.10
CA GLY A 172 21.11 5.24 -6.34
C GLY A 172 19.77 5.55 -5.66
N ASP A 173 19.10 4.49 -5.23
CA ASP A 173 17.80 4.58 -4.59
C ASP A 173 17.96 4.75 -3.08
N VAL A 174 17.23 5.70 -2.49
CA VAL A 174 17.14 5.87 -1.04
C VAL A 174 15.70 5.61 -0.63
N ILE A 175 15.50 4.60 0.20
CA ILE A 175 14.17 4.23 0.69
C ILE A 175 14.18 4.31 2.20
N CYS A 176 13.22 5.05 2.76
CA CYS A 176 13.09 5.28 4.18
C CYS A 176 11.74 4.82 4.69
N TYR A 177 11.71 4.44 5.97
CA TYR A 177 10.50 4.02 6.67
C TYR A 177 10.33 4.82 7.96
N TYR A 178 9.08 5.15 8.27
CA TYR A 178 8.66 5.70 9.54
C TYR A 178 7.30 5.13 9.95
N GLY A 179 7.14 4.77 11.22
CA GLY A 179 5.84 4.44 11.80
C GLY A 179 5.63 5.19 13.10
N ASN A 180 4.55 5.96 13.23
CA ASN A 180 4.33 6.85 14.38
C ASN A 180 3.94 6.12 15.69
N ARG A 181 3.90 4.79 15.66
CA ARG A 181 3.75 3.91 16.83
C ARG A 181 5.03 3.18 17.21
N GLY A 182 6.12 3.39 16.46
CA GLY A 182 7.41 2.78 16.69
C GLY A 182 8.44 3.77 17.24
N GLU A 183 9.69 3.59 16.81
CA GLU A 183 10.79 4.48 17.16
C GLU A 183 10.55 5.92 16.69
N PRO A 184 11.08 6.94 17.41
CA PRO A 184 10.83 8.34 17.11
C PRO A 184 11.46 8.80 15.79
N ASP A 185 12.57 8.19 15.40
CA ASP A 185 13.34 8.57 14.21
C ASP A 185 13.05 7.65 13.02
N PRO A 186 12.95 8.20 11.80
CA PRO A 186 12.87 7.38 10.59
C PRO A 186 14.17 6.65 10.31
N ILE A 187 14.07 5.50 9.65
CA ILE A 187 15.22 4.67 9.27
C ILE A 187 15.38 4.62 7.75
N VAL A 188 16.63 4.50 7.30
CA VAL A 188 16.95 4.16 5.90
C VAL A 188 16.94 2.63 5.78
N LEU A 189 16.16 2.11 4.85
CA LEU A 189 16.09 0.68 4.59
C LEU A 189 17.30 0.25 3.76
N THR A 190 17.97 -0.81 4.21
CA THR A 190 19.02 -1.47 3.44
C THR A 190 18.40 -2.34 2.34
N PRO A 191 19.16 -2.69 1.29
CA PRO A 191 18.76 -3.74 0.35
C PRO A 191 18.17 -4.99 1.02
N GLY A 192 16.97 -5.39 0.61
CA GLY A 192 16.27 -6.53 1.22
C GLY A 192 14.85 -6.68 0.72
N THR A 193 14.18 -7.70 1.24
CA THR A 193 12.73 -7.86 1.09
C THR A 193 12.06 -7.52 2.41
N TYR A 194 11.11 -6.61 2.38
CA TYR A 194 10.34 -6.14 3.52
C TYR A 194 8.87 -6.44 3.31
N GLY A 195 8.20 -6.82 4.39
CA GLY A 195 6.76 -6.89 4.53
C GLY A 195 6.30 -5.82 5.51
N LEU A 196 5.26 -5.11 5.12
CA LEU A 196 4.57 -4.15 5.97
C LEU A 196 3.08 -4.49 5.94
N SER A 197 2.46 -4.58 7.11
CA SER A 197 1.00 -4.69 7.22
C SER A 197 0.47 -3.57 8.12
N ASN A 198 -0.63 -3.81 8.83
CA ASN A 198 -1.19 -2.85 9.77
C ASN A 198 -0.49 -2.87 11.14
N ALA A 199 0.80 -3.13 11.17
CA ALA A 199 1.66 -3.10 12.34
C ALA A 199 2.98 -2.43 11.95
N LEU A 200 3.95 -2.34 12.86
CA LEU A 200 5.27 -1.82 12.50
C LEU A 200 5.95 -2.74 11.48
N LEU A 201 6.90 -2.19 10.72
CA LEU A 201 7.69 -2.91 9.71
C LEU A 201 8.19 -4.26 10.23
N GLU A 202 8.02 -5.31 9.43
CA GLU A 202 8.45 -6.68 9.76
C GLU A 202 7.84 -7.29 11.04
N THR A 203 6.76 -6.70 11.59
CA THR A 203 6.02 -7.34 12.69
C THR A 203 5.51 -8.71 12.22
N PRO A 204 5.83 -9.82 12.92
CA PRO A 204 5.67 -11.18 12.40
C PRO A 204 4.22 -11.69 12.50
N TRP A 205 3.27 -10.94 11.96
CA TRP A 205 1.92 -11.45 11.70
C TRP A 205 2.03 -12.63 10.75
N ARG A 206 1.30 -13.73 11.02
CA ARG A 206 1.40 -14.94 10.19
C ARG A 206 1.05 -14.68 8.75
N LYS A 207 0.04 -13.82 8.49
CA LYS A 207 -0.29 -13.38 7.13
C LYS A 207 0.87 -12.63 6.45
N LEU A 208 1.67 -11.89 7.21
CA LEU A 208 2.84 -11.17 6.71
C LEU A 208 3.96 -12.14 6.33
N CYS A 209 4.26 -13.11 7.20
CA CYS A 209 5.27 -14.11 6.90
C CYS A 209 4.85 -14.96 5.67
N PHE A 210 3.59 -15.38 5.62
CA PHE A 210 3.05 -16.17 4.51
C PHE A 210 3.02 -15.41 3.18
N GLY A 211 2.48 -14.19 3.16
CA GLY A 211 2.46 -13.37 1.95
C GLY A 211 3.87 -13.05 1.46
N LYS A 212 4.83 -12.84 2.37
CA LYS A 212 6.24 -12.56 2.03
C LYS A 212 6.91 -13.78 1.41
N GLN A 213 6.61 -14.98 1.91
CA GLN A 213 7.03 -16.24 1.31
C GLN A 213 6.46 -16.37 -0.13
N LEU A 214 5.15 -16.22 -0.30
CA LEU A 214 4.51 -16.31 -1.62
C LEU A 214 5.07 -15.28 -2.61
N PHE A 215 5.31 -14.05 -2.15
CA PHE A 215 5.95 -13.00 -2.94
C PHE A 215 7.35 -13.42 -3.41
N LEU A 216 8.20 -13.95 -2.51
CA LEU A 216 9.54 -14.40 -2.87
C LEU A 216 9.49 -15.55 -3.89
N GLU A 217 8.59 -16.51 -3.69
CA GLU A 217 8.36 -17.61 -4.64
C GLU A 217 7.90 -17.09 -6.01
N ALA A 218 6.99 -16.12 -6.05
CA ALA A 218 6.51 -15.50 -7.29
C ALA A 218 7.64 -14.81 -8.05
N VAL A 219 8.52 -14.07 -7.35
CA VAL A 219 9.67 -13.40 -7.99
C VAL A 219 10.69 -14.43 -8.47
N GLU A 220 11.01 -15.46 -7.68
CA GLU A 220 11.96 -16.50 -8.06
C GLU A 220 11.51 -17.27 -9.32
N ARG A 221 10.24 -17.69 -9.36
CA ARG A 221 9.66 -18.40 -10.51
C ARG A 221 9.62 -17.55 -11.79
N SER A 222 9.67 -16.23 -11.66
CA SER A 222 9.50 -15.31 -12.79
C SER A 222 10.82 -14.71 -13.31
N GLN A 223 11.98 -15.06 -12.74
CA GLN A 223 13.28 -14.45 -13.12
C GLN A 223 13.65 -14.59 -14.60
N ALA A 224 13.17 -15.65 -15.26
CA ALA A 224 13.42 -15.92 -16.67
C ALA A 224 12.15 -15.80 -17.53
N LEU A 225 11.07 -15.23 -16.98
CA LEU A 225 9.78 -15.10 -17.64
C LEU A 225 9.50 -13.63 -18.01
N PRO A 226 8.63 -13.37 -19.00
CA PRO A 226 8.19 -12.01 -19.31
C PRO A 226 7.61 -11.31 -18.06
N LYS A 227 7.80 -9.99 -17.97
CA LYS A 227 7.32 -9.16 -16.85
C LYS A 227 5.82 -9.34 -16.56
N ASP A 228 5.00 -9.58 -17.58
CA ASP A 228 3.56 -9.79 -17.42
C ASP A 228 3.23 -11.05 -16.60
N VAL A 229 4.10 -12.07 -16.67
CA VAL A 229 3.97 -13.29 -15.84
C VAL A 229 4.29 -12.97 -14.38
N LEU A 230 5.31 -12.15 -14.13
CA LEU A 230 5.61 -11.68 -12.77
C LEU A 230 4.43 -10.87 -12.22
N ILE A 231 3.86 -9.95 -13.02
CA ILE A 231 2.70 -9.14 -12.62
C ILE A 231 1.52 -10.07 -12.28
N ALA A 232 1.21 -11.05 -13.13
CA ALA A 232 0.13 -12.00 -12.88
C ALA A 232 0.35 -12.79 -11.59
N ASN A 233 1.56 -13.35 -11.38
CA ASN A 233 1.89 -14.09 -10.16
C ASN A 233 1.79 -13.22 -8.91
N LEU A 234 2.24 -11.96 -8.97
CA LEU A 234 2.10 -11.02 -7.84
C LEU A 234 0.63 -10.66 -7.58
N LEU A 235 -0.20 -10.50 -8.62
CA LEU A 235 -1.64 -10.31 -8.45
C LEU A 235 -2.29 -11.52 -7.77
N ASP A 236 -1.87 -12.75 -8.10
CA ASP A 236 -2.36 -13.97 -7.45
C ASP A 236 -1.99 -13.99 -5.96
N VAL A 237 -0.75 -13.60 -5.60
CA VAL A 237 -0.35 -13.43 -4.19
C VAL A 237 -1.24 -12.41 -3.48
N LEU A 238 -1.43 -11.24 -4.08
CA LEU A 238 -2.24 -10.16 -3.52
C LEU A 238 -3.74 -10.52 -3.42
N ASN A 239 -4.22 -11.49 -4.19
CA ASN A 239 -5.59 -11.99 -4.13
C ASN A 239 -5.74 -13.29 -3.32
N ASN A 240 -4.71 -13.73 -2.60
CA ASN A 240 -4.77 -14.92 -1.75
C ASN A 240 -5.67 -14.67 -0.50
N GLU A 241 -6.78 -15.39 -0.42
CA GLU A 241 -7.78 -15.30 0.67
C GLU A 241 -7.54 -16.33 1.80
N GLU A 242 -6.40 -17.04 1.80
CA GLU A 242 -6.08 -18.06 2.79
C GLU A 242 -5.74 -17.42 4.15
N ALA A 243 -6.64 -17.59 5.11
CA ALA A 243 -6.47 -17.07 6.45
C ALA A 243 -5.39 -17.85 7.22
N GLN A 244 -4.38 -17.13 7.71
CA GLN A 244 -3.27 -17.69 8.46
C GLN A 244 -3.55 -17.66 9.97
N LEU A 245 -4.32 -18.63 10.45
CA LEU A 245 -4.74 -18.72 11.85
C LEU A 245 -4.03 -19.84 12.64
N PRO A 246 -3.97 -19.74 13.99
CA PRO A 246 -4.19 -18.52 14.77
C PRO A 246 -3.12 -17.47 14.44
N ASP A 247 -3.39 -16.18 14.65
CA ASP A 247 -2.39 -15.12 14.49
C ASP A 247 -2.23 -14.33 15.79
N PRO A 248 -1.42 -14.84 16.74
CA PRO A 248 -1.31 -14.26 18.08
C PRO A 248 -0.86 -12.79 18.07
N ALA A 249 -0.09 -12.38 17.06
CA ALA A 249 0.40 -11.01 16.97
C ALA A 249 -0.69 -10.03 16.51
N ILE A 250 -1.61 -10.47 15.63
CA ILE A 250 -2.82 -9.68 15.31
C ILE A 250 -3.75 -9.63 16.52
N GLU A 251 -3.93 -10.76 17.21
CA GLU A 251 -4.79 -10.86 18.39
C GLU A 251 -4.30 -9.98 19.54
N ASP A 252 -3.00 -9.97 19.81
CA ASP A 252 -2.38 -9.14 20.85
C ASP A 252 -2.55 -7.64 20.55
N GLN A 253 -2.24 -7.22 19.31
CA GLN A 253 -2.36 -5.81 18.92
C GLN A 253 -3.81 -5.33 18.80
N GLY A 254 -4.70 -6.18 18.28
CA GLY A 254 -6.10 -5.86 18.03
C GLY A 254 -7.01 -6.08 19.25
N GLY A 255 -6.64 -6.96 20.18
CA GLY A 255 -7.48 -7.34 21.31
C GLY A 255 -8.87 -7.80 20.90
N GLU A 256 -9.90 -7.45 21.69
CA GLU A 256 -11.30 -7.79 21.41
C GLU A 256 -11.82 -7.16 20.11
N TYR A 257 -11.22 -6.05 19.65
CA TYR A 257 -11.67 -5.33 18.45
C TYR A 257 -11.52 -6.17 17.17
N VAL A 258 -10.44 -6.95 17.05
CA VAL A 258 -10.17 -7.73 15.84
C VAL A 258 -10.87 -9.09 15.83
N GLN A 259 -11.26 -9.62 17.00
CA GLN A 259 -11.84 -10.97 17.15
C GLN A 259 -13.00 -11.27 16.18
N PRO A 260 -13.98 -10.37 15.95
CA PRO A 260 -15.10 -10.66 15.05
C PRO A 260 -14.70 -10.82 13.57
N VAL A 261 -13.55 -10.23 13.18
CA VAL A 261 -13.09 -10.18 11.79
C VAL A 261 -11.77 -10.91 11.57
N LEU A 262 -11.17 -11.49 12.62
CA LEU A 262 -9.83 -12.08 12.61
C LEU A 262 -9.67 -13.11 11.48
N SER A 263 -10.67 -13.97 11.27
CA SER A 263 -10.62 -15.00 10.22
C SER A 263 -10.57 -14.46 8.79
N LYS A 264 -10.96 -13.21 8.59
CA LYS A 264 -10.86 -12.51 7.30
C LYS A 264 -9.66 -11.58 7.25
N TYR A 265 -9.33 -10.98 8.40
CA TYR A 265 -8.23 -10.04 8.55
C TYR A 265 -6.86 -10.73 8.54
N ALA A 266 -6.80 -12.02 8.86
CA ALA A 266 -5.59 -12.86 8.83
C ALA A 266 -5.25 -13.42 7.43
N ALA A 267 -5.89 -12.94 6.36
CA ALA A 267 -5.55 -13.26 4.98
C ALA A 267 -4.77 -12.10 4.32
N VAL A 268 -4.05 -12.38 3.24
CA VAL A 268 -3.39 -11.35 2.40
C VAL A 268 -4.44 -10.48 1.71
N CYS A 269 -5.45 -11.14 1.14
CA CYS A 269 -6.62 -10.52 0.52
C CYS A 269 -7.77 -10.50 1.52
N VAL A 270 -8.10 -9.33 2.05
CA VAL A 270 -9.14 -9.18 3.06
C VAL A 270 -10.51 -9.15 2.39
N ARG A 271 -11.46 -9.94 2.90
CA ARG A 271 -12.84 -10.04 2.41
C ARG A 271 -13.83 -10.07 3.56
N CYS A 272 -14.48 -8.95 3.82
CA CYS A 272 -15.59 -8.82 4.76
C CYS A 272 -16.84 -8.25 4.07
N PRO A 273 -18.03 -8.39 4.67
CA PRO A 273 -19.20 -7.64 4.23
C PRO A 273 -18.94 -6.13 4.31
N GLY A 274 -19.01 -5.43 3.18
CA GLY A 274 -18.87 -3.97 3.09
C GLY A 274 -17.43 -3.43 3.16
N TYR A 275 -16.41 -4.27 3.37
CA TYR A 275 -15.04 -3.86 3.57
C TYR A 275 -14.05 -4.97 3.14
N GLY A 276 -12.94 -4.61 2.50
CA GLY A 276 -11.93 -5.58 2.04
C GLY A 276 -11.06 -5.02 0.92
N THR A 277 -10.16 -5.84 0.35
CA THR A 277 -9.21 -5.40 -0.69
C THR A 277 -9.97 -4.85 -1.90
N ARG A 278 -9.74 -3.58 -2.22
CA ARG A 278 -10.37 -2.88 -3.35
C ARG A 278 -9.41 -2.60 -4.47
N THR A 279 -8.13 -2.51 -4.18
CA THR A 279 -7.10 -2.19 -5.16
C THR A 279 -5.87 -3.04 -4.89
N ASN A 280 -5.36 -3.68 -5.94
CA ASN A 280 -4.04 -4.27 -5.98
C ASN A 280 -3.16 -3.37 -6.85
N THR A 281 -1.97 -3.03 -6.39
CA THR A 281 -1.00 -2.25 -7.17
C THR A 281 0.34 -2.97 -7.21
N ILE A 282 0.90 -3.07 -8.41
CA ILE A 282 2.25 -3.59 -8.64
C ILE A 282 3.07 -2.49 -9.30
N ILE A 283 4.23 -2.20 -8.72
CA ILE A 283 5.20 -1.27 -9.29
C ILE A 283 6.50 -2.04 -9.51
N LEU A 284 6.91 -2.12 -10.77
CA LEU A 284 8.20 -2.68 -11.17
C LEU A 284 9.07 -1.53 -11.66
N VAL A 285 10.32 -1.47 -11.19
CA VAL A 285 11.33 -0.55 -11.73
C VAL A 285 12.52 -1.37 -12.16
N ASP A 286 12.92 -1.27 -13.42
CA ASP A 286 14.12 -1.93 -13.94
C ASP A 286 15.40 -1.14 -13.69
N ALA A 287 16.54 -1.75 -14.04
CA ALA A 287 17.87 -1.15 -13.87
C ALA A 287 18.03 0.19 -14.61
N ASP A 288 17.33 0.38 -15.73
CA ASP A 288 17.37 1.60 -16.55
C ASP A 288 16.38 2.67 -16.08
N GLY A 289 15.58 2.37 -15.05
CA GLY A 289 14.59 3.28 -14.51
C GLY A 289 13.28 3.31 -15.30
N HIS A 290 12.98 2.28 -16.10
CA HIS A 290 11.63 2.10 -16.64
C HIS A 290 10.72 1.57 -15.54
N VAL A 291 9.61 2.26 -15.35
CA VAL A 291 8.56 1.94 -14.42
C VAL A 291 7.44 1.24 -15.17
N THR A 292 6.99 0.09 -14.66
CA THR A 292 5.70 -0.51 -15.01
C THR A 292 4.81 -0.45 -13.76
N PHE A 293 3.74 0.32 -13.84
CA PHE A 293 2.73 0.47 -12.79
C PHE A 293 1.45 -0.21 -13.24
N THR A 294 1.05 -1.28 -12.56
CA THR A 294 -0.20 -1.99 -12.83
C THR A 294 -1.13 -1.89 -11.63
N GLU A 295 -2.31 -1.32 -11.83
CA GLU A 295 -3.37 -1.26 -10.83
C GLU A 295 -4.56 -2.10 -11.26
N ARG A 296 -5.03 -2.98 -10.38
CA ARG A 296 -6.29 -3.71 -10.51
C ARG A 296 -7.25 -3.22 -9.42
N SER A 297 -8.34 -2.58 -9.81
CA SER A 297 -9.27 -1.89 -8.90
C SER A 297 -10.71 -2.38 -9.06
N MET A 298 -11.41 -2.51 -7.94
CA MET A 298 -12.83 -2.87 -7.87
C MET A 298 -13.71 -1.74 -8.41
N MET A 299 -14.65 -2.09 -9.28
CA MET A 299 -15.59 -1.18 -9.92
C MET A 299 -16.97 -1.27 -9.27
N ASP A 300 -17.67 -0.14 -9.18
CA ASP A 300 -19.08 -0.06 -8.79
C ASP A 300 -19.46 -0.78 -7.48
N LYS A 301 -18.50 -0.93 -6.56
CA LYS A 301 -18.68 -1.62 -5.26
C LYS A 301 -19.04 -3.11 -5.44
N ASP A 302 -18.71 -3.69 -6.59
CA ASP A 302 -19.02 -5.06 -6.98
C ASP A 302 -17.74 -5.91 -7.00
N LEU A 303 -17.68 -6.92 -6.12
CA LEU A 303 -16.55 -7.84 -6.00
C LEU A 303 -16.27 -8.67 -7.27
N SER A 304 -17.23 -8.76 -8.20
CA SER A 304 -17.06 -9.46 -9.47
C SER A 304 -16.52 -8.58 -10.60
N ARG A 305 -16.51 -7.25 -10.42
CA ARG A 305 -16.15 -6.29 -11.46
C ARG A 305 -14.85 -5.58 -11.09
N TRP A 306 -13.82 -5.86 -11.87
CA TRP A 306 -12.48 -5.29 -11.71
C TRP A 306 -12.01 -4.67 -13.01
N GLU A 307 -11.33 -3.55 -12.91
CA GLU A 307 -10.62 -2.92 -14.02
C GLU A 307 -9.12 -2.98 -13.74
N THR A 308 -8.34 -3.43 -14.73
CA THR A 308 -6.87 -3.43 -14.66
C THR A 308 -6.34 -2.39 -15.62
N ARG A 309 -5.46 -1.51 -15.14
CA ARG A 309 -4.74 -0.52 -15.94
C ARG A 309 -3.24 -0.66 -15.72
N THR A 310 -2.50 -0.56 -16.81
CA THR A 310 -1.04 -0.57 -16.78
C THR A 310 -0.51 0.70 -17.43
N TYR A 311 0.45 1.33 -16.76
CA TYR A 311 1.13 2.54 -17.19
C TYR A 311 2.63 2.26 -17.23
N GLU A 312 3.29 2.78 -18.25
CA GLU A 312 4.73 2.64 -18.41
C GLU A 312 5.35 4.01 -18.68
N PHE A 313 6.44 4.30 -18.01
CA PHE A 313 7.21 5.54 -18.18
C PHE A 313 8.64 5.36 -17.69
N THR A 314 9.54 6.24 -18.12
CA THR A 314 10.93 6.26 -17.65
C THR A 314 11.09 7.36 -16.61
N LEU A 315 11.86 7.08 -15.55
CA LEU A 315 12.22 8.08 -14.55
C LEU A 315 13.03 9.22 -15.18
N GLN A 316 12.57 10.45 -14.95
CA GLN A 316 13.19 11.70 -15.32
C GLN A 316 14.17 12.08 -14.21
N ASN A 317 15.41 11.62 -14.32
CA ASN A 317 16.50 11.98 -13.40
C ASN A 317 17.05 13.38 -13.71
#